data_AF-A0A1M3QLP0-F1
#
_entry.id   AF-A0A1M3QLP0-F1
#
_cell.length_a   1.000
_cell.length_b   1.000
_cell.length_c   1.000
_cell.angle_alpha   90.00
_cell.angle_beta   90.00
_cell.angle_gamma   90.00
#
_symmetry.space_group_name_H-M   'P 1'
#
loop_
_entity.id
_entity.type
_entity.pdbx_description
1 polymer ?
#
loop_
_entity_poly.entity_id
_entity_poly.type
_entity_poly.pdbx_seq_one_letter_code
_entity_poly.pdbx_strand_id
1 'polypeptide(L)'
;MSIEELLAELDSWFNEPHLTPPRAKFLSKLATLEYCGWLEERFDELVINVSIECGVRDNEAIKAVIKATHGFTYKSHLREMLVAAIGERGVDAAERAMCLAHPNQLDTLVSALSTLKIARGHLAHNSSLATVPQQITIYAPSWCINQQRIVAKQISHFEVCLLAVSRAIHAAV
;
A
#
# COMPACT_ATOMS: atom_id res chain seq x y z
N MET A 1 11.88 -6.97 -10.37
CA MET A 1 10.66 -6.66 -11.14
C MET A 1 9.79 -5.82 -10.24
N SER A 2 9.33 -4.66 -10.70
CA SER A 2 8.50 -3.73 -9.93
C SER A 2 7.03 -4.20 -9.87
N ILE A 3 6.25 -3.64 -8.94
CA ILE A 3 4.80 -3.88 -8.86
C ILE A 3 4.12 -3.55 -10.20
N GLU A 4 4.55 -2.49 -10.87
CA GLU A 4 3.97 -2.07 -12.15
C GLU A 4 4.23 -3.08 -13.27
N GLU A 5 5.45 -3.64 -13.33
CA GLU A 5 5.83 -4.66 -14.31
C GLU A 5 5.04 -5.96 -14.09
N LEU A 6 4.92 -6.39 -12.83
CA LEU A 6 4.14 -7.57 -12.46
C LEU A 6 2.66 -7.41 -12.82
N LEU A 7 2.07 -6.25 -12.53
CA LEU A 7 0.68 -5.97 -12.89
C LEU A 7 0.48 -5.87 -14.40
N ALA A 8 1.45 -5.31 -15.13
CA ALA A 8 1.42 -5.27 -16.59
C ALA A 8 1.50 -6.67 -17.20
N GLU A 9 2.28 -7.58 -16.61
CA GLU A 9 2.32 -8.98 -17.02
C GLU A 9 0.96 -9.66 -16.81
N LEU A 10 0.34 -9.50 -15.63
CA LEU A 10 -1.00 -10.03 -15.36
C LEU A 10 -2.07 -9.45 -16.29
N ASP A 11 -1.97 -8.16 -16.61
CA ASP A 11 -2.86 -7.51 -17.57
C ASP A 11 -2.63 -8.03 -19.00
N SER A 12 -1.39 -8.34 -19.38
CA SER A 12 -1.11 -8.97 -20.67
C SER A 12 -1.79 -10.33 -20.81
N TRP A 13 -1.74 -11.18 -19.77
CA TRP A 13 -2.44 -12.47 -19.75
C TRP A 13 -3.96 -12.31 -19.78
N PHE A 14 -4.48 -11.23 -19.19
CA PHE A 14 -5.90 -10.89 -19.21
C PHE A 14 -6.36 -10.35 -20.57
N ASN A 15 -5.46 -9.85 -21.41
CA ASN A 15 -5.79 -9.36 -22.75
C ASN A 15 -5.46 -10.38 -23.85
N GLU A 16 -5.05 -11.60 -23.50
CA GLU A 16 -4.77 -12.66 -24.47
C GLU A 16 -6.00 -13.01 -25.32
N PRO A 17 -5.82 -13.26 -26.63
CA PRO A 17 -6.89 -13.76 -27.46
C PRO A 17 -7.36 -15.13 -26.94
N HIS A 18 -8.67 -15.36 -26.98
CA HIS A 18 -9.33 -16.59 -26.48
C HIS A 18 -9.36 -16.76 -24.95
N LEU A 19 -9.26 -15.67 -24.18
CA LEU A 19 -9.43 -15.72 -22.73
C LEU A 19 -10.82 -16.26 -22.34
N THR A 20 -10.84 -17.33 -21.54
CA THR A 20 -12.08 -17.91 -21.04
C THR A 20 -12.61 -17.13 -19.84
N PRO A 21 -13.94 -17.03 -19.63
CA PRO A 21 -14.51 -16.33 -18.49
C PRO A 21 -13.98 -16.79 -17.11
N PRO A 22 -13.76 -18.10 -16.86
CA PRO A 22 -13.13 -18.54 -15.61
C PRO A 22 -11.70 -18.04 -15.45
N ARG A 23 -10.87 -18.06 -16.51
CA ARG A 23 -9.49 -17.57 -16.47
C ARG A 23 -9.45 -16.05 -16.24
N ALA A 24 -10.33 -15.30 -16.90
CA ALA A 24 -10.48 -13.85 -16.67
C ALA A 24 -10.78 -13.54 -15.19
N LYS A 25 -11.70 -14.29 -14.59
CA LYS A 25 -12.03 -14.17 -13.16
C LYS A 25 -10.83 -14.48 -12.26
N PHE A 26 -10.08 -15.55 -12.54
CA PHE A 26 -8.91 -15.91 -11.74
C PHE A 26 -7.79 -14.88 -11.85
N LEU A 27 -7.49 -14.38 -13.05
CA LEU A 27 -6.48 -13.34 -13.25
C LEU A 27 -6.85 -12.03 -12.53
N SER A 28 -8.12 -11.64 -12.58
CA SER A 28 -8.63 -10.47 -11.84
C SER A 28 -8.48 -10.63 -10.32
N LYS A 29 -8.79 -11.82 -9.80
CA LYS A 29 -8.59 -12.15 -8.38
C LYS A 29 -7.11 -12.12 -8.00
N LEU A 30 -6.27 -12.75 -8.81
CA LEU A 30 -4.83 -12.83 -8.60
C LEU A 30 -4.23 -11.42 -8.56
N ALA A 31 -4.50 -10.59 -9.57
CA ALA A 31 -3.99 -9.22 -9.63
C ALA A 31 -4.35 -8.40 -8.39
N THR A 32 -5.60 -8.50 -7.91
CA THR A 32 -6.02 -7.73 -6.72
C THR A 32 -5.36 -8.25 -5.44
N LEU A 33 -5.27 -9.58 -5.27
CA LEU A 33 -4.70 -10.19 -4.07
C LEU A 33 -3.19 -9.95 -3.98
N GLU A 34 -2.47 -10.21 -5.07
CA GLU A 34 -1.03 -10.00 -5.16
C GLU A 34 -0.68 -8.52 -5.02
N TYR A 35 -1.40 -7.62 -5.69
CA TYR A 35 -1.16 -6.18 -5.54
C TYR A 35 -1.23 -5.73 -4.09
N CYS A 36 -2.25 -6.19 -3.37
CA CYS A 36 -2.41 -5.89 -1.96
C CYS A 36 -1.28 -6.48 -1.10
N GLY A 37 -0.77 -7.67 -1.43
CA GLY A 37 0.38 -8.27 -0.77
C GLY A 37 1.66 -7.46 -1.01
N TRP A 38 1.93 -7.08 -2.26
CA TRP A 38 3.11 -6.26 -2.60
C TRP A 38 3.04 -4.86 -2.00
N LEU A 39 1.84 -4.30 -1.76
CA LEU A 39 1.69 -3.06 -1.02
C LEU A 39 2.12 -3.18 0.44
N GLU A 40 1.85 -4.31 1.10
CA GLU A 40 2.32 -4.57 2.46
C GLU A 40 3.85 -4.59 2.49
N GLU A 41 4.48 -5.34 1.59
CA GLU A 41 5.95 -5.39 1.47
C GLU A 41 6.57 -4.01 1.21
N ARG A 42 5.94 -3.19 0.35
CA ARG A 42 6.42 -1.83 0.06
C ARG A 42 6.32 -0.92 1.28
N PHE A 43 5.32 -1.10 2.14
CA PHE A 43 5.19 -0.35 3.39
C PHE A 43 6.23 -0.76 4.42
N ASP A 44 6.50 -2.05 4.53
CA ASP A 44 7.57 -2.57 5.39
C ASP A 44 8.92 -1.96 4.98
N GLU A 45 9.22 -1.97 3.68
CA GLU A 45 10.45 -1.37 3.12
C GLU A 45 10.52 0.15 3.39
N LEU A 46 9.42 0.88 3.16
CA LEU A 46 9.35 2.32 3.44
C LEU A 46 9.66 2.63 4.90
N VAL A 47 9.07 1.89 5.84
CA VAL A 47 9.26 2.10 7.28
C VAL A 47 10.71 1.83 7.67
N ILE A 48 11.32 0.76 7.14
CA ILE A 48 12.73 0.42 7.38
C ILE A 48 13.65 1.53 6.84
N ASN A 49 13.41 1.99 5.61
CA ASN A 49 14.23 3.05 5.01
C ASN A 49 14.16 4.34 5.83
N VAL A 50 12.95 4.73 6.25
CA VAL A 50 12.73 5.90 7.09
C VAL A 50 13.40 5.74 8.46
N SER A 51 13.38 4.55 9.08
CA SER A 51 14.04 4.32 10.36
C SER A 51 15.56 4.42 10.27
N ILE A 52 16.15 3.87 9.20
CA ILE A 52 17.59 3.96 8.93
C ILE A 52 18.02 5.41 8.73
N GLU A 53 17.27 6.17 7.94
CA GLU A 53 17.53 7.60 7.70
C GLU A 53 17.35 8.43 8.98
N CYS A 54 16.45 8.01 9.87
CA CYS A 54 16.32 8.52 11.24
C CYS A 54 17.41 8.02 12.20
N GLY A 55 18.47 7.36 11.73
CA GLY A 55 19.60 6.96 12.56
C GLY A 55 19.26 5.92 13.63
N VAL A 56 18.14 5.20 13.48
CA VAL A 56 17.78 4.10 14.39
C VAL A 56 18.80 2.98 14.22
N ARG A 57 19.65 2.80 15.23
CA ARG A 57 20.77 1.84 15.21
C ARG A 57 20.33 0.40 15.47
N ASP A 58 19.25 0.22 16.22
CA ASP A 58 18.65 -1.08 16.52
C ASP A 58 17.23 -1.13 15.96
N ASN A 59 17.10 -1.76 14.80
CA ASN A 59 15.83 -1.90 14.11
C ASN A 59 15.02 -3.13 14.57
N GLU A 60 15.47 -3.91 15.56
CA GLU A 60 14.77 -5.14 15.97
C GLU A 60 13.37 -4.85 16.54
N ALA A 61 13.21 -3.76 17.29
CA ALA A 61 11.90 -3.32 17.76
C ALA A 61 10.94 -2.97 16.60
N ILE A 62 11.46 -2.29 15.57
CA ILE A 62 10.68 -1.89 14.39
C ILE A 62 10.31 -3.12 13.56
N LYS A 63 11.26 -4.05 13.34
CA LYS A 63 11.01 -5.32 12.67
C LYS A 63 9.97 -6.15 13.39
N ALA A 64 9.96 -6.13 14.73
CA ALA A 64 8.93 -6.82 15.51
C ALA A 64 7.53 -6.21 15.29
N VAL A 65 7.43 -4.87 15.22
CA VAL A 65 6.18 -4.16 14.90
C VAL A 65 5.72 -4.49 13.48
N ILE A 66 6.62 -4.40 12.49
CA ILE A 66 6.35 -4.77 11.10
C ILE A 66 5.81 -6.20 11.02
N LYS A 67 6.51 -7.16 11.63
CA LYS A 67 6.12 -8.58 11.61
C LYS A 67 4.77 -8.85 12.26
N ALA A 68 4.38 -8.06 13.27
CA ALA A 68 3.10 -8.17 13.94
C ALA A 68 1.95 -7.46 13.18
N THR A 69 2.28 -6.63 12.19
CA THR A 69 1.32 -5.84 11.43
C THR A 69 0.90 -6.62 10.18
N HIS A 70 -0.40 -6.84 10.01
CA HIS A 70 -0.94 -7.55 8.85
C HIS A 70 -2.01 -6.71 8.15
N GLY A 71 -1.66 -6.15 7.00
CA GLY A 71 -2.54 -5.25 6.24
C GLY A 71 -1.85 -3.98 5.79
N PHE A 72 -2.55 -3.24 4.92
CA PHE A 72 -1.99 -2.06 4.23
C PHE A 72 -2.89 -0.81 4.37
N THR A 73 -3.78 -0.72 5.36
CA THR A 73 -4.51 0.56 5.56
C THR A 73 -3.64 1.58 6.25
N TYR A 74 -3.75 2.85 5.82
CA TYR A 74 -2.94 3.94 6.36
C TYR A 74 -2.96 4.02 7.90
N LYS A 75 -4.13 4.29 8.50
CA LYS A 75 -4.23 4.62 9.93
C LYS A 75 -3.82 3.45 10.85
N SER A 76 -4.26 2.24 10.54
CA SER A 76 -4.10 1.06 11.41
C SER A 76 -2.86 0.21 11.12
N HIS A 77 -2.09 0.51 10.07
CA HIS A 77 -0.91 -0.28 9.72
C HIS A 77 0.26 0.66 9.43
N LEU A 78 0.24 1.39 8.31
CA LEU A 78 1.38 2.21 7.91
C LEU A 78 1.72 3.30 8.95
N ARG A 79 0.72 4.03 9.44
CA ARG A 79 0.93 5.08 10.44
C ARG A 79 1.50 4.51 11.73
N GLU A 80 0.97 3.39 12.23
CA GLU A 80 1.46 2.76 13.46
C GLU A 80 2.92 2.30 13.31
N MET A 81 3.28 1.70 12.18
CA MET A 81 4.66 1.32 11.89
C MET A 81 5.59 2.54 11.79
N LEU A 82 5.15 3.63 11.15
CA LEU A 82 5.92 4.88 11.10
C LEU A 82 6.07 5.53 12.48
N VAL A 83 5.04 5.49 13.32
CA VAL A 83 5.12 5.99 14.70
C VAL A 83 6.13 5.18 15.51
N ALA A 84 6.19 3.87 15.33
CA ALA A 84 7.22 3.04 15.94
C ALA A 84 8.63 3.39 15.44
N ALA A 85 8.77 3.82 14.18
CA ALA A 85 10.06 4.17 13.59
C ALA A 85 10.57 5.57 13.94
N ILE A 86 9.71 6.60 13.91
CA ILE A 86 10.11 8.01 14.02
C ILE A 86 9.36 8.80 15.10
N GLY A 87 8.48 8.13 15.84
CA GLY A 87 7.65 8.73 16.88
C GLY A 87 6.47 9.54 16.34
N GLU A 88 5.47 9.73 17.21
CA GLU A 88 4.23 10.46 16.89
C GLU A 88 4.51 11.86 16.33
N ARG A 89 5.44 12.59 16.95
CA ARG A 89 5.81 13.95 16.53
C ARG A 89 6.42 13.99 15.13
N GLY A 90 7.22 12.99 14.76
CA GLY A 90 7.83 12.88 13.44
C GLY A 90 6.78 12.61 12.37
N VAL A 91 5.88 11.66 12.64
CA VAL A 91 4.77 11.33 11.73
C VAL A 91 3.85 12.53 11.54
N ASP A 92 3.41 13.19 12.63
CA ASP A 92 2.54 14.38 12.55
C ASP A 92 3.20 15.52 11.77
N ALA A 93 4.53 15.71 11.93
CA ALA A 93 5.27 16.70 11.16
C ALA A 93 5.31 16.34 9.67
N ALA A 94 5.50 15.07 9.32
CA ALA A 94 5.51 14.61 7.93
C ALA A 94 4.13 14.70 7.29
N GLU A 95 3.06 14.34 8.01
CA GLU A 95 1.67 14.49 7.56
C GLU A 95 1.34 15.97 7.30
N ARG A 96 1.73 16.87 8.20
CA ARG A 96 1.56 18.33 7.99
C ARG A 96 2.36 18.83 6.80
N ALA A 97 3.61 18.39 6.65
CA ALA A 97 4.45 18.75 5.50
C ALA A 97 3.81 18.28 4.19
N MET A 98 3.26 17.05 4.16
CA MET A 98 2.52 16.53 3.01
C MET A 98 1.27 17.37 2.72
N CYS A 99 0.48 17.73 3.72
CA CYS A 99 -0.70 18.58 3.53
C CYS A 99 -0.36 19.98 2.99
N LEU A 100 0.78 20.55 3.37
CA LEU A 100 1.24 21.85 2.90
C LEU A 100 1.81 21.81 1.48
N ALA A 101 2.69 20.84 1.18
CA ALA A 101 3.33 20.71 -0.14
C ALA A 101 2.38 20.11 -1.19
N HIS A 102 1.47 19.24 -0.75
CA HIS A 102 0.65 18.40 -1.59
C HIS A 102 -0.79 18.25 -1.05
N PRO A 103 -1.62 19.30 -1.17
CA PRO A 103 -2.98 19.29 -0.63
C PRO A 103 -3.81 18.08 -1.09
N ASN A 104 -4.57 17.50 -0.17
CA ASN A 104 -5.49 16.36 -0.38
C ASN A 104 -4.84 15.02 -0.78
N GLN A 105 -3.51 14.95 -0.93
CA GLN A 105 -2.87 13.70 -1.36
C GLN A 105 -2.86 12.62 -0.27
N LEU A 106 -2.77 13.02 1.01
CA LEU A 106 -2.88 12.08 2.12
C LEU A 106 -4.29 11.46 2.17
N ASP A 107 -5.33 12.27 2.03
CA ASP A 107 -6.72 11.79 1.97
C ASP A 107 -6.97 10.90 0.76
N THR A 108 -6.33 11.23 -0.37
CA THR A 108 -6.36 10.39 -1.58
C THR A 108 -5.72 9.03 -1.33
N LEU A 109 -4.55 8.99 -0.65
CA LEU A 109 -3.89 7.75 -0.26
C LEU A 109 -4.79 6.92 0.66
N VAL A 110 -5.34 7.53 1.72
CA VAL A 110 -6.25 6.87 2.67
C VAL A 110 -7.47 6.27 1.97
N SER A 111 -8.05 7.02 1.03
CA SER A 111 -9.23 6.60 0.26
C SER A 111 -8.90 5.44 -0.70
N ALA A 112 -7.75 5.51 -1.39
CA ALA A 112 -7.29 4.45 -2.29
C ALA A 112 -7.05 3.14 -1.53
N LEU A 113 -6.34 3.19 -0.39
CA LEU A 113 -6.07 2.01 0.44
C LEU A 113 -7.35 1.41 1.03
N SER A 114 -8.32 2.25 1.43
CA SER A 114 -9.64 1.79 1.87
C SER A 114 -10.39 1.03 0.78
N THR A 115 -10.35 1.56 -0.46
CA THR A 115 -10.97 0.94 -1.63
C THR A 115 -10.35 -0.43 -1.92
N LEU A 116 -9.01 -0.51 -1.88
CA LEU A 116 -8.26 -1.73 -2.09
C LEU A 116 -8.54 -2.78 -1.00
N LYS A 117 -8.64 -2.37 0.28
CA LYS A 117 -9.01 -3.28 1.37
C LYS A 117 -10.37 -3.92 1.14
N ILE A 118 -11.36 -3.13 0.72
CA ILE A 118 -12.71 -3.63 0.41
C ILE A 118 -12.65 -4.60 -0.78
N ALA A 119 -11.97 -4.22 -1.86
CA ALA A 119 -11.81 -5.06 -3.04
C ALA A 119 -11.16 -6.41 -2.68
N ARG A 120 -10.04 -6.39 -1.93
CA ARG A 120 -9.38 -7.60 -1.42
C ARG A 120 -10.31 -8.46 -0.59
N GLY A 121 -10.99 -7.85 0.39
CA GLY A 121 -11.90 -8.55 1.30
C GLY A 121 -13.00 -9.29 0.55
N HIS A 122 -13.62 -8.65 -0.45
CA HIS A 122 -14.63 -9.29 -1.28
C HIS A 122 -14.10 -10.47 -2.09
N LEU A 123 -12.85 -10.43 -2.56
CA LEU A 123 -12.28 -11.50 -3.39
C LEU A 123 -11.72 -12.66 -2.56
N ALA A 124 -11.22 -12.37 -1.36
CA ALA A 124 -10.66 -13.35 -0.43
C ALA A 124 -11.76 -14.16 0.28
N HIS A 125 -12.84 -13.51 0.72
CA HIS A 125 -13.87 -14.16 1.54
C HIS A 125 -15.04 -14.75 0.75
N ASN A 126 -15.23 -14.37 -0.51
CA ASN A 126 -16.33 -14.91 -1.33
C ASN A 126 -15.88 -16.13 -2.13
N SER A 127 -15.78 -17.26 -1.43
CA SER A 127 -15.42 -18.57 -1.94
C SER A 127 -16.63 -19.35 -2.47
N SER A 128 -17.52 -18.75 -3.29
CA SER A 128 -18.56 -19.49 -4.05
C SER A 128 -19.51 -20.44 -3.28
N LEU A 129 -19.50 -20.46 -1.94
CA LEU A 129 -20.33 -21.33 -1.09
C LEU A 129 -21.41 -20.58 -0.28
N ALA A 130 -21.47 -19.25 -0.40
CA ALA A 130 -22.50 -18.47 0.27
C ALA A 130 -23.85 -18.62 -0.46
N THR A 131 -24.89 -18.98 0.30
CA THR A 131 -26.29 -19.20 -0.14
C THR A 131 -26.96 -17.93 -0.71
N VAL A 132 -26.29 -16.78 -0.65
CA VAL A 132 -26.79 -15.50 -1.15
C VAL A 132 -25.91 -15.04 -2.31
N PRO A 133 -26.46 -14.85 -3.53
CA PRO A 133 -25.70 -14.28 -4.64
C PRO A 133 -25.37 -12.82 -4.32
N GLN A 134 -24.18 -12.58 -3.77
CA GLN A 134 -23.64 -11.23 -3.70
C GLN A 134 -23.09 -10.87 -5.08
N GLN A 135 -23.56 -9.76 -5.64
CA GLN A 135 -23.00 -9.18 -6.85
C GLN A 135 -21.64 -8.56 -6.51
N ILE A 136 -20.58 -9.36 -6.68
CA ILE A 136 -19.22 -8.93 -6.39
C ILE A 136 -18.66 -8.25 -7.63
N THR A 137 -18.20 -7.01 -7.46
CA THR A 137 -17.43 -6.33 -8.50
C THR A 137 -16.05 -6.97 -8.57
N ILE A 138 -15.70 -7.53 -9.72
CA ILE A 138 -14.39 -8.09 -10.01
C ILE A 138 -13.71 -7.14 -10.99
N TYR A 139 -12.60 -6.54 -10.56
CA TYR A 139 -11.86 -5.56 -11.34
C TYR A 139 -10.84 -6.24 -12.25
N ALA A 140 -10.71 -5.77 -13.49
CA ALA A 140 -9.64 -6.21 -14.39
C ALA A 140 -8.25 -5.80 -13.86
N PRO A 141 -7.16 -6.48 -14.24
CA PRO A 141 -5.80 -6.12 -13.80
C PRO A 141 -5.41 -4.66 -14.10
N SER A 142 -5.84 -4.12 -15.24
CA SER A 142 -5.69 -2.69 -15.58
C SER A 142 -6.22 -1.72 -14.52
N TRP A 143 -7.24 -2.09 -13.74
CA TRP A 143 -7.68 -1.30 -12.59
C TRP A 143 -6.63 -1.29 -11.48
N CYS A 144 -6.00 -2.43 -11.19
CA CYS A 144 -4.91 -2.51 -10.21
C CYS A 144 -3.70 -1.67 -10.67
N ILE A 145 -3.38 -1.66 -11.97
CA ILE A 145 -2.34 -0.78 -12.53
C ILE A 145 -2.67 0.69 -12.24
N ASN A 146 -3.92 1.10 -12.46
CA ASN A 146 -4.34 2.47 -12.17
C ASN A 146 -4.25 2.79 -10.66
N GLN A 147 -4.69 1.87 -9.80
CA GLN A 147 -4.54 2.05 -8.35
C GLN A 147 -3.07 2.16 -7.96
N GLN A 148 -2.20 1.35 -8.55
CA GLN A 148 -0.76 1.42 -8.30
C GLN A 148 -0.17 2.78 -8.66
N ARG A 149 -0.54 3.35 -9.81
CA ARG A 149 -0.07 4.69 -10.19
C ARG A 149 -0.49 5.76 -9.18
N ILE A 150 -1.74 5.68 -8.70
CA ILE A 150 -2.26 6.62 -7.71
C ILE A 150 -1.50 6.46 -6.39
N VAL A 151 -1.44 5.24 -5.87
CA VAL A 151 -0.85 4.92 -4.57
C VAL A 151 0.64 5.20 -4.56
N ALA A 152 1.39 4.72 -5.56
CA ALA A 152 2.83 4.95 -5.68
C ALA A 152 3.18 6.43 -5.68
N LYS A 153 2.42 7.25 -6.43
CA LYS A 153 2.61 8.71 -6.45
C LYS A 153 2.48 9.33 -5.05
N GLN A 154 1.42 8.96 -4.31
CA GLN A 154 1.22 9.54 -2.97
C GLN A 154 2.26 9.03 -1.97
N ILE A 155 2.66 7.76 -2.07
CA ILE A 155 3.75 7.19 -1.25
C ILE A 155 5.04 7.95 -1.51
N SER A 156 5.43 8.17 -2.77
CA SER A 156 6.67 8.88 -3.09
C SER A 156 6.68 10.30 -2.54
N HIS A 157 5.58 11.04 -2.63
CA HIS A 157 5.49 12.37 -2.03
C HIS A 157 5.54 12.32 -0.50
N PHE A 158 4.90 11.33 0.12
CA PHE A 158 4.93 11.17 1.56
C PHE A 158 6.33 10.77 2.08
N GLU A 159 7.02 9.88 1.36
CA GLU A 159 8.40 9.47 1.62
C GLU A 159 9.34 10.67 1.61
N VAL A 160 9.23 11.56 0.62
CA VAL A 160 10.00 12.82 0.59
C VAL A 160 9.75 13.67 1.84
N CYS A 161 8.48 13.77 2.29
CA CYS A 161 8.13 14.51 3.50
C CYS A 161 8.70 13.85 4.76
N LEU A 162 8.62 12.52 4.88
CA LEU A 162 9.17 11.74 5.98
C LEU A 162 10.69 11.94 6.09
N LEU A 163 11.41 11.86 4.98
CA LEU A 163 12.85 12.04 4.93
C LEU A 163 13.27 13.48 5.24
N ALA A 164 12.52 14.48 4.78
CA ALA A 164 12.78 15.88 5.10
C ALA A 164 12.64 16.15 6.61
N VAL A 165 11.60 15.60 7.25
CA VAL A 165 11.38 15.72 8.69
C VAL A 165 12.45 14.97 9.48
N SER A 166 12.80 13.76 9.07
CA SER A 166 13.88 12.96 9.67
C SER A 166 15.18 13.77 9.78
N ARG A 167 15.62 14.38 8.68
CA ARG A 167 16.83 15.21 8.65
C ARG A 167 16.74 16.42 9.59
N ALA A 168 15.58 17.05 9.68
CA ALA A 168 15.35 18.19 10.55
C ALA A 168 15.42 17.82 12.04
N ILE A 169 14.94 16.62 12.41
CA ILE A 169 15.04 16.10 13.78
C ILE A 169 16.50 15.87 14.16
N HIS A 170 17.31 15.27 13.27
CA HIS A 170 18.74 15.07 13.50
C HIS A 170 19.55 16.36 13.59
N ALA A 171 19.21 17.37 12.79
CA ALA A 171 19.90 18.66 12.83
C ALA A 171 19.64 19.45 14.13
N ALA A 172 18.61 19.08 14.90
CA ALA A 172 18.21 19.75 16.14
C ALA A 172 18.76 19.08 17.42
N VAL A 173 19.46 17.95 17.28
CA VAL A 173 20.10 17.18 18.37
C VAL A 173 21.61 17.38 18.32
#